data_AF-A0A1I2G2Y3-F1
#
_entry.id   AF-A0A1I2G2Y3-F1
#
_cell.length_a   1.000
_cell.length_b   1.000
_cell.length_c   1.000
_cell.angle_alpha   90.00
_cell.angle_beta   90.00
_cell.angle_gamma   90.00
#
_symmetry.space_group_name_H-M   'P 1'
#
loop_
_entity.id
_entity.type
_entity.pdbx_description
1 polymer ?
#
loop_
_entity_poly.entity_id
_entity_poly.type
_entity_poly.pdbx_seq_one_letter_code
_entity_poly.pdbx_strand_id
1 'polypeptide(L)'
;MLALLVLAALVTAGSPLRRALGLVVALPAFLVPFDAGSPFLRAVLAAAAFWGFARLIDLAREPREFGPLRRVIHVLAIVDSRRCEWVPPRFDVGVWSRTLVAAACMYMSLWTGVVLAPHYGGLPLRWLAGCAFVYAFAETAAGLLEGIGRLLGARVPPVQRHPILARSLRDFWGERWNLVVNRWLRQHCFVPLARRGHAGAGLALAFAVSVALHTWIVAASLDLDMVLRTAAFFSLQGVLLAVEGPLRVRRWPLPLARAWALGGTILPSPLFTEPMLRMFAELVT
;
A
#
# COMPACT_ATOMS: atom_id res chain seq x y z
N MET A 1 -6.62 -19.29 0.27
CA MET A 1 -6.88 -17.85 0.11
C MET A 1 -7.58 -17.51 -1.22
N LEU A 2 -6.95 -17.72 -2.39
CA LEU A 2 -7.54 -17.31 -3.69
C LEU A 2 -8.94 -17.90 -3.94
N ALA A 3 -9.15 -19.18 -3.65
CA ALA A 3 -10.47 -19.82 -3.77
C ALA A 3 -11.56 -19.12 -2.93
N LEU A 4 -11.22 -18.66 -1.72
CA LEU A 4 -12.15 -17.91 -0.85
C LEU A 4 -12.49 -16.55 -1.46
N LEU A 5 -11.50 -15.82 -1.98
CA LEU A 5 -11.72 -14.53 -2.63
C LEU A 5 -12.53 -14.67 -3.92
N VAL A 6 -12.29 -15.72 -4.72
CA VAL A 6 -13.07 -16.03 -5.92
C VAL A 6 -14.52 -16.36 -5.54
N LEU A 7 -14.73 -17.25 -4.56
CA LEU A 7 -16.06 -17.60 -4.09
C LEU A 7 -16.81 -16.37 -3.57
N ALA A 8 -16.17 -15.56 -2.74
CA ALA A 8 -16.71 -14.30 -2.25
C ALA A 8 -17.11 -13.36 -3.40
N ALA A 9 -16.28 -13.22 -4.43
CA ALA A 9 -16.58 -12.41 -5.61
C ALA A 9 -17.80 -12.93 -6.39
N LEU A 10 -17.94 -14.25 -6.51
CA LEU A 10 -19.08 -14.88 -7.18
C LEU A 10 -20.39 -14.70 -6.39
N VAL A 11 -20.32 -14.80 -5.06
CA VAL A 11 -21.47 -14.61 -4.16
C VAL A 11 -21.93 -13.15 -4.10
N THR A 12 -20.99 -12.19 -4.11
CA THR A 12 -21.24 -10.74 -4.04
C THR A 12 -21.95 -10.23 -5.30
N ALA A 13 -23.28 -10.36 -5.38
CA ALA A 13 -24.06 -9.93 -6.55
C ALA A 13 -25.52 -9.61 -6.18
N GLY A 14 -26.13 -8.68 -6.93
CA GLY A 14 -27.56 -8.36 -6.80
C GLY A 14 -27.93 -7.82 -5.42
N SER A 15 -28.64 -8.62 -4.62
CA SER A 15 -29.28 -8.22 -3.38
C SER A 15 -28.31 -7.83 -2.24
N PRO A 16 -28.75 -6.99 -1.28
CA PRO A 16 -27.95 -6.62 -0.10
C PRO A 16 -27.46 -7.82 0.71
N LEU A 17 -28.30 -8.87 0.85
CA LEU A 17 -27.96 -10.09 1.56
C LEU A 17 -26.77 -10.81 0.92
N ARG A 18 -26.79 -10.98 -0.42
CA ARG A 18 -25.70 -11.62 -1.16
C ARG A 18 -24.41 -10.81 -1.10
N ARG A 19 -24.51 -9.47 -1.15
CA ARG A 19 -23.37 -8.57 -0.99
C ARG A 19 -22.74 -8.71 0.40
N ALA A 20 -23.55 -8.78 1.46
CA ALA A 20 -23.07 -9.01 2.81
C ALA A 20 -22.45 -10.41 2.99
N LEU A 21 -23.10 -11.45 2.44
CA LEU A 21 -22.60 -12.82 2.49
C LEU A 21 -21.23 -12.94 1.82
N GLY A 22 -21.01 -12.27 0.69
CA GLY A 22 -19.71 -12.25 0.03
C GLY A 22 -18.59 -11.69 0.90
N LEU A 23 -18.85 -10.66 1.71
CA LEU A 23 -17.88 -10.15 2.69
C LEU A 23 -17.59 -11.19 3.78
N VAL A 24 -18.62 -11.87 4.30
CA VAL A 24 -18.47 -12.91 5.32
C VAL A 24 -17.65 -14.10 4.79
N VAL A 25 -17.93 -14.55 3.57
CA VAL A 25 -17.21 -15.66 2.91
C VAL A 25 -15.71 -15.37 2.74
N ALA A 26 -15.32 -14.10 2.64
CA ALA A 26 -13.92 -13.73 2.51
C ALA A 26 -13.16 -13.68 3.85
N LEU A 27 -13.83 -13.65 5.00
CA LEU A 27 -13.18 -13.52 6.31
C LEU A 27 -12.15 -14.62 6.61
N PRO A 28 -12.41 -15.92 6.31
CA PRO A 28 -11.40 -16.97 6.53
C PRO A 28 -10.11 -16.76 5.74
N ALA A 29 -10.11 -15.93 4.68
CA ALA A 29 -8.89 -15.61 3.93
C ALA A 29 -7.84 -14.88 4.78
N PHE A 30 -8.25 -14.20 5.86
CA PHE A 30 -7.35 -13.50 6.80
C PHE A 30 -6.61 -14.44 7.76
N LEU A 31 -7.00 -15.72 7.84
CA LEU A 31 -6.28 -16.72 8.66
C LEU A 31 -5.18 -17.43 7.87
N VAL A 32 -5.35 -17.54 6.55
CA VAL A 32 -4.40 -18.24 5.64
C VAL A 32 -2.95 -17.76 5.75
N PRO A 33 -2.64 -16.46 5.93
CA PRO A 33 -1.25 -16.01 6.07
C PRO A 33 -0.50 -16.68 7.23
N PHE A 34 -1.17 -17.09 8.30
CA PHE A 34 -0.52 -17.67 9.48
C PHE A 34 -0.02 -19.11 9.25
N ASP A 35 -0.57 -19.81 8.25
CA ASP A 35 -0.18 -21.17 7.89
C ASP A 35 1.03 -21.22 6.94
N ALA A 36 1.48 -20.07 6.42
CA ALA A 36 2.60 -20.04 5.49
C ALA A 36 3.95 -20.29 6.18
N GLY A 37 4.87 -20.95 5.47
CA GLY A 37 6.14 -21.43 6.03
C GLY A 37 7.22 -20.37 6.22
N SER A 38 7.08 -19.17 5.66
CA SER A 38 8.12 -18.14 5.69
C SER A 38 7.55 -16.73 5.91
N PRO A 39 8.21 -15.84 6.68
CA PRO A 39 7.73 -14.48 6.95
C PRO A 39 7.37 -13.70 5.68
N PHE A 40 8.16 -13.83 4.60
CA PHE A 40 7.87 -13.18 3.33
C PHE A 40 6.54 -13.67 2.73
N LEU A 41 6.35 -14.99 2.67
CA LEU A 41 5.12 -15.56 2.13
C LEU A 41 3.90 -15.16 2.98
N ARG A 42 4.05 -15.10 4.31
CA ARG A 42 3.00 -14.58 5.21
C ARG A 42 2.65 -13.14 4.87
N ALA A 43 3.65 -12.28 4.66
CA ALA A 43 3.44 -10.87 4.32
C ALA A 43 2.73 -10.70 2.96
N VAL A 44 3.13 -11.48 1.95
CA VAL A 44 2.51 -11.46 0.62
C VAL A 44 1.07 -11.93 0.67
N LEU A 45 0.79 -13.06 1.35
CA LEU A 45 -0.56 -13.58 1.53
C LEU A 45 -1.43 -12.61 2.34
N ALA A 46 -0.88 -12.00 3.39
CA ALA A 46 -1.58 -11.01 4.17
C ALA A 46 -1.97 -9.81 3.29
N ALA A 47 -1.02 -9.19 2.60
CA ALA A 47 -1.29 -8.08 1.69
C ALA A 47 -2.34 -8.44 0.62
N ALA A 48 -2.27 -9.64 0.05
CA ALA A 48 -3.24 -10.13 -0.95
C ALA A 48 -4.64 -10.35 -0.37
N ALA A 49 -4.75 -10.95 0.82
CA ALA A 49 -6.04 -11.15 1.50
C ALA A 49 -6.71 -9.82 1.84
N PHE A 50 -5.94 -8.86 2.39
CA PHE A 50 -6.46 -7.52 2.64
C PHE A 50 -6.92 -6.85 1.35
N TRP A 51 -6.07 -6.84 0.32
CA TRP A 51 -6.40 -6.09 -0.88
C TRP A 51 -7.58 -6.71 -1.63
N GLY A 52 -7.68 -8.03 -1.68
CA GLY A 52 -8.86 -8.74 -2.18
C GLY A 52 -10.13 -8.36 -1.41
N PHE A 53 -10.06 -8.28 -0.09
CA PHE A 53 -11.18 -7.83 0.75
C PHE A 53 -11.55 -6.36 0.53
N ALA A 54 -10.55 -5.49 0.36
CA ALA A 54 -10.77 -4.08 0.02
C ALA A 54 -11.51 -3.91 -1.31
N ARG A 55 -11.18 -4.73 -2.32
CA ARG A 55 -11.91 -4.79 -3.60
C ARG A 55 -13.31 -5.40 -3.43
N LEU A 56 -13.51 -6.37 -2.53
CA LEU A 56 -14.84 -6.88 -2.20
C LEU A 56 -15.74 -5.81 -1.57
N ILE A 57 -15.20 -4.94 -0.72
CA ILE A 57 -15.95 -3.78 -0.19
C ILE A 57 -16.37 -2.84 -1.32
N ASP A 58 -15.47 -2.57 -2.27
CA ASP A 58 -15.78 -1.80 -3.48
C ASP A 58 -16.92 -2.45 -4.29
N LEU A 59 -16.83 -3.77 -4.52
CA LEU A 59 -17.82 -4.55 -5.25
C LEU A 59 -19.18 -4.60 -4.54
N ALA A 60 -19.20 -4.82 -3.22
CA ALA A 60 -20.41 -4.86 -2.42
C ALA A 60 -21.16 -3.52 -2.42
N ARG A 61 -20.45 -2.41 -2.64
CA ARG A 61 -21.01 -1.06 -2.73
C ARG A 61 -21.22 -0.59 -4.16
N GLU A 62 -20.86 -1.37 -5.16
CA GLU A 62 -21.03 -1.01 -6.57
C GLU A 62 -22.52 -1.09 -6.94
N PRO A 63 -23.15 0.00 -7.39
CA PRO A 63 -24.54 -0.03 -7.83
C PRO A 63 -24.71 -0.80 -9.15
N ARG A 64 -23.69 -0.81 -10.01
CA ARG A 64 -23.74 -1.50 -11.30
C ARG A 64 -23.59 -3.01 -11.13
N GLU A 65 -24.35 -3.78 -11.88
CA GLU A 65 -24.18 -5.22 -11.90
C GLU A 65 -23.05 -5.63 -12.85
N PHE A 66 -22.10 -6.40 -12.32
CA PHE A 66 -21.03 -7.00 -13.10
C PHE A 66 -21.30 -8.48 -13.30
N GLY A 67 -21.03 -9.00 -14.50
CA GLY A 67 -21.02 -10.45 -14.76
C GLY A 67 -19.99 -11.19 -13.89
N PRO A 68 -20.13 -12.51 -13.69
CA PRO A 68 -19.31 -13.30 -12.75
C PRO A 68 -17.80 -13.12 -12.94
N LEU A 69 -17.32 -13.23 -14.19
CA LEU A 69 -15.90 -13.07 -14.51
C LEU A 69 -15.37 -11.67 -14.16
N ARG A 70 -16.15 -10.62 -14.45
CA ARG A 70 -15.76 -9.23 -14.13
C ARG A 70 -15.65 -8.99 -12.62
N ARG A 71 -16.50 -9.65 -11.82
CA ARG A 71 -16.40 -9.58 -10.35
C ARG A 71 -15.12 -10.23 -9.84
N VAL A 72 -14.79 -11.41 -10.35
CA VAL A 72 -13.54 -12.11 -10.01
C VAL A 72 -12.33 -11.25 -10.39
N ILE A 73 -12.28 -10.73 -11.62
CA ILE A 73 -11.19 -9.84 -12.07
C ILE A 73 -11.10 -8.60 -11.18
N HIS A 74 -12.23 -7.96 -10.83
CA HIS A 74 -12.23 -6.79 -9.96
C HIS A 74 -11.65 -7.08 -8.57
N VAL A 75 -12.00 -8.23 -7.98
CA VAL A 75 -11.54 -8.63 -6.64
C VAL A 75 -10.05 -8.99 -6.63
N LEU A 76 -9.56 -9.64 -7.68
CA LEU A 76 -8.16 -10.04 -7.79
C LEU A 76 -7.25 -8.91 -8.30
N ALA A 77 -7.79 -7.84 -8.88
CA ALA A 77 -7.01 -6.73 -9.41
C ALA A 77 -6.44 -5.85 -8.29
N ILE A 78 -5.14 -5.54 -8.38
CA ILE A 78 -4.50 -4.57 -7.49
C ILE A 78 -5.01 -3.15 -7.77
N VAL A 79 -5.26 -2.82 -9.03
CA VAL A 79 -5.79 -1.51 -9.43
C VAL A 79 -7.29 -1.60 -9.66
N ASP A 80 -8.02 -0.56 -9.30
CA ASP A 80 -9.46 -0.45 -9.58
C ASP A 80 -9.68 -0.45 -11.11
N SER A 81 -10.13 -1.60 -11.63
CA SER A 81 -10.37 -1.82 -13.05
C SER A 81 -11.38 -0.85 -13.66
N ARG A 82 -12.25 -0.25 -12.84
CA ARG A 82 -13.22 0.77 -13.27
C ARG A 82 -12.57 2.10 -13.67
N ARG A 83 -11.31 2.32 -13.24
CA ARG A 83 -10.56 3.55 -13.48
C ARG A 83 -9.50 3.40 -14.58
N CYS A 84 -9.37 2.21 -15.15
CA CYS A 84 -8.45 1.98 -16.26
C CYS A 84 -9.05 2.56 -17.56
N GLU A 85 -8.22 3.24 -18.34
CA GLU A 85 -8.55 3.60 -19.72
C GLU A 85 -8.12 2.45 -20.63
N TRP A 86 -9.03 1.89 -21.43
CA TRP A 86 -8.71 0.82 -22.36
C TRP A 86 -8.07 1.40 -23.63
N VAL A 87 -6.90 0.88 -23.98
CA VAL A 87 -6.04 1.34 -25.08
C VAL A 87 -5.50 0.12 -25.83
N PRO A 88 -5.01 0.25 -27.09
CA PRO A 88 -4.36 -0.85 -27.77
C PRO A 88 -3.19 -1.42 -26.93
N PRO A 89 -3.11 -2.75 -26.76
CA PRO A 89 -1.99 -3.42 -26.11
C PRO A 89 -0.65 -3.01 -26.72
N ARG A 90 0.34 -2.69 -25.87
CA ARG A 90 1.70 -2.37 -26.34
C ARG A 90 2.76 -2.71 -25.30
N PHE A 91 3.91 -3.15 -25.79
CA PHE A 91 5.12 -3.24 -24.97
C PHE A 91 5.76 -1.85 -24.86
N ASP A 92 5.96 -1.36 -23.64
CA ASP A 92 6.58 -0.05 -23.41
C ASP A 92 7.97 -0.18 -22.80
N VAL A 93 8.99 -0.01 -23.63
CA VAL A 93 10.41 -0.13 -23.24
C VAL A 93 10.76 0.86 -22.12
N GLY A 94 10.18 2.07 -22.11
CA GLY A 94 10.45 3.09 -21.09
C GLY A 94 9.86 2.75 -19.70
N VAL A 95 8.72 2.06 -19.65
CA VAL A 95 8.18 1.52 -18.39
C VAL A 95 9.04 0.36 -17.92
N TRP A 96 9.27 -0.64 -18.77
CA TRP A 96 10.01 -1.85 -18.39
C TRP A 96 11.45 -1.57 -17.98
N SER A 97 12.16 -0.67 -18.66
CA SER A 97 13.52 -0.25 -18.28
C SER A 97 13.56 0.41 -16.90
N ARG A 98 12.66 1.37 -16.62
CA ARG A 98 12.56 1.99 -15.28
C ARG A 98 12.19 0.98 -14.20
N THR A 99 11.28 0.05 -14.50
CA THR A 99 10.91 -1.04 -13.58
C THR A 99 12.11 -1.94 -13.29
N LEU A 100 12.92 -2.28 -14.28
CA LEU A 100 14.13 -3.09 -14.10
C LEU A 100 15.17 -2.38 -13.23
N VAL A 101 15.40 -1.08 -13.47
CA VAL A 101 16.29 -0.27 -12.62
C VAL A 101 15.77 -0.21 -11.19
N ALA A 102 14.48 0.03 -10.99
CA ALA A 102 13.86 0.04 -9.67
C ALA A 102 14.00 -1.32 -8.97
N ALA A 103 13.82 -2.43 -9.70
CA ALA A 103 13.96 -3.78 -9.17
C ALA A 103 15.41 -4.08 -8.76
N ALA A 104 16.39 -3.63 -9.56
CA ALA A 104 17.81 -3.74 -9.20
C ALA A 104 18.12 -2.93 -7.94
N CYS A 105 17.65 -1.68 -7.84
CA CYS A 105 17.80 -0.86 -6.64
C CYS A 105 17.13 -1.50 -5.41
N MET A 106 15.94 -2.08 -5.59
CA MET A 106 15.20 -2.80 -4.54
C MET A 106 16.03 -3.96 -4.01
N TYR A 107 16.54 -4.83 -4.89
CA TYR A 107 17.37 -5.97 -4.50
C TYR A 107 18.66 -5.52 -3.79
N MET A 108 19.40 -4.57 -4.38
CA MET A 108 20.68 -4.11 -3.84
C MET A 108 20.53 -3.44 -2.46
N SER A 109 19.47 -2.67 -2.25
CA SER A 109 19.20 -2.04 -0.96
C SER A 109 18.74 -3.05 0.09
N LEU A 110 17.93 -4.05 -0.28
CA LEU A 110 17.57 -5.15 0.61
C LEU A 110 18.83 -5.94 1.04
N TRP A 111 19.65 -6.35 0.08
CA TRP A 111 20.91 -7.05 0.33
C TRP A 111 21.85 -6.21 1.21
N THR A 112 21.98 -4.91 0.93
CA THR A 112 22.79 -4.00 1.76
C THR A 112 22.28 -3.94 3.20
N GLY A 113 20.97 -3.80 3.40
CA GLY A 113 20.38 -3.67 4.72
C GLY A 113 20.43 -4.96 5.55
N VAL A 114 20.30 -6.12 4.89
CA VAL A 114 20.24 -7.43 5.55
C VAL A 114 21.62 -8.07 5.69
N VAL A 115 22.43 -8.06 4.64
CA VAL A 115 23.71 -8.78 4.58
C VAL A 115 24.89 -7.87 4.92
N LEU A 116 25.01 -6.70 4.29
CA LEU A 116 26.20 -5.85 4.44
C LEU A 116 26.22 -5.05 5.75
N ALA A 117 25.08 -4.47 6.13
CA ALA A 117 24.99 -3.55 7.26
C ALA A 117 25.44 -4.14 8.61
N PRO A 118 25.10 -5.41 8.97
CA PRO A 118 25.60 -6.02 10.20
C PRO A 118 27.13 -6.09 10.32
N HIS A 119 27.85 -6.13 9.20
CA HIS A 119 29.31 -6.28 9.18
C HIS A 119 30.05 -4.93 9.07
N TYR A 120 29.50 -3.95 8.35
CA TYR A 120 30.27 -2.76 7.96
C TYR A 120 29.62 -1.41 8.28
N GLY A 121 28.35 -1.35 8.68
CA GLY A 121 27.64 -0.07 8.80
C GLY A 121 26.62 0.05 9.93
N GLY A 122 26.39 -1.02 10.70
CA GLY A 122 25.46 -1.05 11.82
C GLY A 122 24.03 -0.61 11.47
N LEU A 123 23.33 -0.08 12.47
CA LEU A 123 21.95 0.39 12.32
C LEU A 123 21.78 1.56 11.34
N PRO A 124 22.68 2.57 11.25
CA PRO A 124 22.52 3.67 10.32
C PRO A 124 22.46 3.23 8.85
N LEU A 125 23.41 2.37 8.42
CA LEU A 125 23.42 1.84 7.06
C LEU A 125 22.19 0.95 6.81
N ARG A 126 21.82 0.13 7.79
CA ARG A 126 20.65 -0.75 7.71
C ARG A 126 19.38 0.04 7.44
N TRP A 127 19.11 1.11 8.18
CA TRP A 127 17.88 1.89 8.03
C TRP A 127 17.89 2.79 6.79
N LEU A 128 19.05 3.32 6.40
CA LEU A 128 19.18 4.03 5.13
C LEU A 128 18.89 3.10 3.95
N ALA A 129 19.46 1.90 3.96
CA ALA A 129 19.18 0.87 2.97
C ALA A 129 17.70 0.44 3.01
N GLY A 130 17.11 0.33 4.21
CA GLY A 130 15.67 0.09 4.40
C GLY A 130 14.77 1.14 3.76
N CYS A 131 15.12 2.43 3.86
CA CYS A 131 14.40 3.51 3.18
C CYS A 131 14.45 3.35 1.66
N ALA A 132 15.66 3.11 1.13
CA ALA A 132 15.88 2.89 -0.29
C ALA A 132 15.11 1.66 -0.79
N PHE A 133 15.11 0.58 0.00
CA PHE A 133 14.38 -0.65 -0.29
C PHE A 133 12.88 -0.41 -0.40
N VAL A 134 12.26 0.21 0.61
CA VAL A 134 10.81 0.48 0.60
C VAL A 134 10.41 1.38 -0.57
N TYR A 135 11.21 2.40 -0.87
CA TYR A 135 10.97 3.27 -2.02
C TYR A 135 11.08 2.52 -3.35
N ALA A 136 12.17 1.78 -3.55
CA ALA A 136 12.42 1.02 -4.78
C ALA A 136 11.43 -0.15 -4.96
N PHE A 137 11.00 -0.79 -3.87
CA PHE A 137 9.93 -1.79 -3.86
C PHE A 137 8.62 -1.19 -4.37
N ALA A 138 8.24 -0.01 -3.86
CA ALA A 138 7.03 0.67 -4.29
C ALA A 138 7.08 1.12 -5.76
N GLU A 139 8.22 1.61 -6.23
CA GLU A 139 8.44 1.97 -7.64
C GLU A 139 8.43 0.73 -8.55
N THR A 140 9.03 -0.37 -8.11
CA THR A 140 8.99 -1.66 -8.83
C THR A 140 7.57 -2.17 -8.98
N ALA A 141 6.80 -2.19 -7.89
CA ALA A 141 5.39 -2.60 -7.91
C ALA A 141 4.54 -1.69 -8.82
N ALA A 142 4.76 -0.36 -8.76
CA ALA A 142 4.10 0.60 -9.63
C ALA A 142 4.42 0.34 -11.12
N GLY A 143 5.69 0.14 -11.44
CA GLY A 143 6.16 -0.12 -12.80
C GLY A 143 5.69 -1.46 -13.36
N LEU A 144 5.61 -2.50 -12.54
CA LEU A 144 5.01 -3.80 -12.92
C LEU A 144 3.53 -3.66 -13.25
N LEU A 145 2.77 -2.96 -12.40
CA LEU A 145 1.34 -2.72 -12.63
C LEU A 145 1.10 -1.91 -13.91
N GLU A 146 1.93 -0.89 -14.15
CA GLU A 146 1.87 -0.09 -15.36
C GLU A 146 2.26 -0.90 -16.62
N GLY A 147 3.34 -1.66 -16.55
CA GLY A 147 3.84 -2.49 -17.66
C GLY A 147 2.86 -3.59 -18.05
N ILE A 148 2.38 -4.35 -17.07
CA ILE A 148 1.36 -5.39 -17.26
C ILE A 148 0.07 -4.77 -17.79
N GLY A 149 -0.36 -3.63 -17.23
CA GLY A 149 -1.50 -2.88 -17.74
C GLY A 149 -1.37 -2.57 -19.23
N ARG A 150 -0.26 -1.99 -19.66
CA ARG A 150 -0.01 -1.67 -21.08
C ARG A 150 -0.01 -2.91 -21.98
N LEU A 151 0.50 -4.04 -21.51
CA LEU A 151 0.42 -5.32 -22.24
C LEU A 151 -1.00 -5.87 -22.37
N LEU A 152 -1.86 -5.61 -21.39
CA LEU A 152 -3.27 -6.03 -21.39
C LEU A 152 -4.20 -5.00 -22.05
N GLY A 153 -3.65 -3.93 -22.64
CA GLY A 153 -4.44 -2.85 -23.23
C GLY A 153 -5.15 -1.97 -22.21
N ALA A 154 -4.59 -1.82 -21.01
CA ALA A 154 -5.12 -1.00 -19.94
C ALA A 154 -4.10 0.05 -19.47
N ARG A 155 -4.45 1.33 -19.59
CA ARG A 155 -3.72 2.40 -18.92
C ARG A 155 -4.23 2.50 -17.49
N VAL A 156 -3.46 1.93 -16.57
CA VAL A 156 -3.75 1.99 -15.12
C VAL A 156 -3.49 3.39 -14.57
N PRO A 157 -4.31 3.90 -13.63
CA PRO A 157 -3.99 5.10 -12.90
C PRO A 157 -2.64 4.98 -12.17
N PRO A 158 -1.89 6.08 -12.02
CA PRO A 158 -0.60 6.03 -11.34
C PRO A 158 -0.75 5.50 -9.91
N VAL A 159 0.20 4.64 -9.53
CA VAL A 159 0.37 4.09 -8.18
C VAL A 159 1.22 5.03 -7.33
N GLN A 160 2.23 5.66 -7.93
CA GLN A 160 3.14 6.63 -7.31
C GLN A 160 3.22 7.90 -8.19
N ARG A 161 3.55 9.05 -7.60
CA ARG A 161 3.86 10.30 -8.33
C ARG A 161 5.04 11.04 -7.72
N HIS A 162 6.25 10.55 -7.98
CA HIS A 162 7.52 11.13 -7.50
C HIS A 162 7.45 11.58 -6.02
N PRO A 163 7.28 10.67 -5.04
CA PRO A 163 7.06 11.02 -3.64
C PRO A 163 8.16 11.90 -3.03
N ILE A 164 9.41 11.73 -3.47
CA ILE A 164 10.54 12.56 -3.03
C ILE A 164 10.40 14.05 -3.37
N LEU A 165 9.49 14.42 -4.28
CA LEU A 165 9.22 15.81 -4.65
C LEU A 165 8.13 16.47 -3.79
N ALA A 166 7.65 15.78 -2.76
CA ALA A 166 6.61 16.28 -1.87
C ALA A 166 6.98 17.62 -1.22
N ARG A 167 6.02 18.54 -1.21
CA ARG A 167 6.14 19.86 -0.56
C ARG A 167 5.48 19.94 0.81
N SER A 168 4.79 18.88 1.22
CA SER A 168 4.20 18.73 2.56
C SER A 168 3.87 17.25 2.78
N LEU A 169 3.58 16.83 4.01
CA LEU A 169 3.11 15.48 4.31
C LEU A 169 1.75 15.20 3.66
N ARG A 170 0.88 16.21 3.54
CA ARG A 170 -0.38 16.11 2.78
C ARG A 170 -0.13 15.88 1.30
N ASP A 171 0.88 16.51 0.72
CA ASP A 171 1.29 16.24 -0.67
C ASP A 171 1.85 14.80 -0.79
N PHE A 172 2.73 14.40 0.13
CA PHE A 172 3.31 13.05 0.16
C PHE A 172 2.24 11.96 0.25
N TRP A 173 1.47 11.90 1.35
CA TRP A 173 0.48 10.85 1.61
C TRP A 173 -0.81 11.00 0.80
N GLY A 174 -1.13 12.22 0.36
CA GLY A 174 -2.36 12.55 -0.34
C GLY A 174 -2.28 12.37 -1.85
N GLU A 175 -1.15 12.74 -2.45
CA GLU A 175 -1.07 12.96 -3.89
C GLU A 175 0.10 12.23 -4.56
N ARG A 176 1.02 11.63 -3.79
CA ARG A 176 2.24 11.03 -4.34
C ARG A 176 2.51 9.60 -3.94
N TRP A 177 2.30 9.24 -2.68
CA TRP A 177 2.63 7.93 -2.13
C TRP A 177 1.44 6.97 -2.16
N ASN A 178 1.63 5.82 -2.80
CA ASN A 178 0.68 4.70 -2.84
C ASN A 178 -0.78 5.14 -3.08
N LEU A 179 -1.01 5.74 -4.24
CA LEU A 179 -2.30 6.30 -4.64
C LEU A 179 -3.42 5.26 -4.74
N VAL A 180 -3.07 3.98 -4.91
CA VAL A 180 -4.02 2.88 -4.88
C VAL A 180 -4.68 2.77 -3.51
N VAL A 181 -3.88 2.70 -2.44
CA VAL A 181 -4.39 2.66 -1.05
C VAL A 181 -4.99 4.01 -0.64
N ASN A 182 -4.34 5.13 -0.98
CA ASN A 182 -4.88 6.46 -0.67
C ASN A 182 -6.29 6.64 -1.22
N ARG A 183 -6.52 6.32 -2.50
CA ARG A 183 -7.85 6.46 -3.13
C ARG A 183 -8.91 5.64 -2.40
N TRP A 184 -8.56 4.42 -1.99
CA TRP A 184 -9.46 3.54 -1.25
C TRP A 184 -9.79 4.12 0.14
N LEU A 185 -8.79 4.49 0.94
CA LEU A 185 -8.99 5.13 2.25
C LEU A 185 -9.78 6.44 2.12
N ARG A 186 -9.49 7.23 1.09
CA ARG A 186 -10.20 8.48 0.82
C ARG A 186 -11.68 8.23 0.55
N GLN A 187 -11.98 7.23 -0.28
CA GLN A 187 -13.35 6.89 -0.69
C GLN A 187 -14.16 6.26 0.45
N HIS A 188 -13.55 5.38 1.26
CA HIS A 188 -14.26 4.60 2.26
C HIS A 188 -14.22 5.18 3.67
N CYS A 189 -13.21 6.00 4.00
CA CYS A 189 -13.03 6.58 5.34
C CYS A 189 -13.21 8.11 5.33
N PHE A 190 -12.41 8.83 4.54
CA PHE A 190 -12.32 10.29 4.63
C PHE A 190 -13.55 11.01 4.05
N VAL A 191 -13.87 10.79 2.78
CA VAL A 191 -14.93 11.52 2.05
C VAL A 191 -16.31 11.37 2.71
N PRO A 192 -16.74 10.19 3.16
CA PRO A 192 -18.05 10.03 3.81
C PRO A 192 -18.23 10.91 5.06
N LEU A 193 -17.18 11.10 5.85
CA LEU A 193 -17.22 11.92 7.06
C LEU A 193 -16.96 13.40 6.76
N ALA A 194 -16.05 13.71 5.83
CA ALA A 194 -15.78 15.08 5.40
C ALA A 194 -17.02 15.75 4.78
N ARG A 195 -17.82 15.02 3.98
CA ARG A 195 -19.08 15.53 3.42
C ARG A 195 -20.13 15.88 4.47
N ARG A 196 -19.99 15.35 5.70
CA ARG A 196 -20.85 15.65 6.85
C ARG A 196 -20.24 16.70 7.78
N GLY A 197 -19.19 17.41 7.35
CA GLY A 197 -18.49 18.40 8.17
C GLY A 197 -17.44 17.83 9.14
N HIS A 198 -17.25 16.51 9.19
CA HIS A 198 -16.34 15.84 10.12
C HIS A 198 -15.01 15.42 9.46
N ALA A 199 -14.34 16.35 8.79
CA ALA A 199 -13.10 16.06 8.04
C ALA A 199 -11.98 15.51 8.95
N GLY A 200 -11.86 16.02 10.18
CA GLY A 200 -10.89 15.51 11.16
C GLY A 200 -11.13 14.05 11.54
N ALA A 201 -12.39 13.68 11.82
CA ALA A 201 -12.77 12.29 12.10
C ALA A 201 -12.55 11.37 10.88
N GLY A 202 -12.84 11.87 9.67
CA GLY A 202 -12.52 11.16 8.42
C GLY A 202 -11.05 10.86 8.26
N LEU A 203 -10.18 11.81 8.65
CA LEU A 203 -8.73 11.63 8.61
C LEU A 203 -8.27 10.63 9.67
N ALA A 204 -8.77 10.76 10.90
CA ALA A 204 -8.47 9.84 12.00
C ALA A 204 -8.86 8.40 11.64
N LEU A 205 -10.05 8.20 11.05
CA LEU A 205 -10.49 6.88 10.59
C LEU A 205 -9.58 6.31 9.49
N ALA A 206 -9.17 7.13 8.51
CA ALA A 206 -8.27 6.68 7.45
C ALA A 206 -6.92 6.20 8.02
N PHE A 207 -6.35 6.92 8.99
CA PHE A 207 -5.12 6.50 9.65
C PHE A 207 -5.32 5.30 10.58
N ALA A 208 -6.44 5.21 11.30
CA ALA A 208 -6.75 4.04 12.13
C ALA A 208 -6.84 2.76 11.28
N VAL A 209 -7.52 2.82 10.13
CA VAL A 209 -7.58 1.71 9.17
C VAL A 209 -6.20 1.41 8.58
N SER A 210 -5.41 2.45 8.27
CA SER A 210 -4.03 2.26 7.81
C SER A 210 -3.15 1.57 8.86
N VAL A 211 -3.23 1.98 10.14
CA VAL A 211 -2.51 1.34 11.25
C VAL A 211 -2.92 -0.12 11.32
N ALA A 212 -4.23 -0.41 11.44
CA ALA A 212 -4.75 -1.77 11.55
C ALA A 212 -4.28 -2.68 10.40
N LEU A 213 -4.31 -2.17 9.17
CA LEU A 213 -3.83 -2.89 8.00
C LEU A 213 -2.34 -3.26 8.13
N HIS A 214 -1.48 -2.27 8.32
CA HIS A 214 -0.03 -2.51 8.29
C HIS A 214 0.39 -3.36 9.49
N THR A 215 -0.20 -3.14 10.67
CA THR A 215 0.07 -3.95 11.85
C THR A 215 -0.39 -5.38 11.68
N TRP A 216 -1.49 -5.63 10.96
CA TRP A 216 -1.97 -6.99 10.71
C TRP A 216 -1.06 -7.75 9.73
N ILE A 217 -0.58 -7.09 8.66
CA ILE A 217 0.42 -7.70 7.76
C ILE A 217 1.68 -8.10 8.53
N VAL A 218 2.15 -7.21 9.40
CA VAL A 218 3.34 -7.47 10.22
C VAL A 218 3.06 -8.53 11.28
N ALA A 219 1.88 -8.54 11.91
CA ALA A 219 1.50 -9.55 12.90
C ALA A 219 1.38 -10.96 12.30
N ALA A 220 0.99 -11.06 11.03
CA ALA A 220 1.02 -12.34 10.32
C ALA A 220 2.46 -12.85 10.13
N SER A 221 3.45 -11.96 10.08
CA SER A 221 4.79 -12.27 9.58
C SER A 221 5.89 -12.27 10.66
N LEU A 222 5.74 -11.44 11.69
CA LEU A 222 6.76 -11.09 12.67
C LEU A 222 6.17 -10.98 14.10
N ASP A 223 7.02 -10.63 15.06
CA ASP A 223 6.71 -10.51 16.49
C ASP A 223 6.00 -9.19 16.88
N LEU A 224 5.60 -9.10 18.15
CA LEU A 224 4.92 -7.94 18.72
C LEU A 224 5.76 -6.65 18.68
N ASP A 225 7.09 -6.72 18.81
CA ASP A 225 7.94 -5.52 18.72
C ASP A 225 7.83 -4.90 17.32
N MET A 226 7.88 -5.72 16.27
CA MET A 226 7.74 -5.27 14.88
C MET A 226 6.34 -4.71 14.60
N VAL A 227 5.30 -5.31 15.21
CA VAL A 227 3.92 -4.80 15.15
C VAL A 227 3.82 -3.42 15.80
N LEU A 228 4.35 -3.25 17.01
CA LEU A 228 4.29 -1.99 17.76
C LEU A 228 5.08 -0.87 17.07
N ARG A 229 6.26 -1.18 16.51
CA ARG A 229 7.01 -0.22 15.69
C ARG A 229 6.22 0.24 14.47
N THR A 230 5.60 -0.70 13.77
CA THR A 230 4.74 -0.38 12.60
C THR A 230 3.56 0.49 13.01
N ALA A 231 2.90 0.16 14.13
CA ALA A 231 1.81 0.96 14.68
C ALA A 231 2.27 2.39 15.02
N ALA A 232 3.44 2.52 15.65
CA ALA A 232 4.03 3.80 16.01
C ALA A 232 4.32 4.67 14.76
N PHE A 233 4.89 4.09 13.70
CA PHE A 233 5.14 4.81 12.45
C PHE A 233 3.87 5.44 11.89
N PHE A 234 2.84 4.62 11.61
CA PHE A 234 1.62 5.11 10.96
C PHE A 234 0.79 6.03 11.85
N SER A 235 0.81 5.82 13.18
CA SER A 235 0.18 6.72 14.13
C SER A 235 0.87 8.09 14.14
N LEU A 236 2.21 8.12 14.14
CA LEU A 236 2.99 9.35 14.06
C LEU A 236 2.72 10.11 12.75
N GLN A 237 2.61 9.42 11.61
CA GLN A 237 2.25 10.06 10.35
C GLN A 237 0.87 10.75 10.43
N GLY A 238 -0.10 10.14 11.10
CA GLY A 238 -1.42 10.74 11.34
C GLY A 238 -1.33 12.02 12.19
N VAL A 239 -0.54 11.98 13.27
CA VAL A 239 -0.31 13.14 14.15
C VAL A 239 0.41 14.27 13.39
N LEU A 240 1.50 13.97 12.69
CA LEU A 240 2.24 14.96 11.92
C LEU A 240 1.36 15.63 10.85
N LEU A 241 0.48 14.86 10.20
CA LEU A 241 -0.46 15.40 9.22
C LEU A 241 -1.54 16.29 9.87
N ALA A 242 -1.99 15.96 11.08
CA ALA A 242 -2.92 16.78 11.84
C ALA A 242 -2.28 18.10 12.27
N VAL A 243 -0.99 18.08 12.66
CA VAL A 243 -0.21 19.26 13.06
C VAL A 243 0.20 20.13 11.86
N GLU A 244 0.43 19.53 10.69
CA GLU A 244 0.82 20.25 9.46
C GLU A 244 -0.20 21.35 9.07
N GLY A 245 -1.49 21.09 9.28
CA GLY A 245 -2.57 22.02 8.96
C GLY A 245 -2.45 23.36 9.73
N PRO A 246 -2.46 23.33 11.07
CA PRO A 246 -2.23 24.50 11.92
C PRO A 246 -0.91 25.23 11.64
N LEU A 247 0.17 24.49 11.36
CA LEU A 247 1.48 25.07 11.01
C LEU A 247 1.49 25.77 9.63
N ARG A 248 0.43 25.55 8.82
CA ARG A 248 0.28 26.11 7.47
C ARG A 248 1.52 25.86 6.61
N VAL A 249 2.10 24.66 6.68
CA VAL A 249 3.35 24.28 5.99
C VAL A 249 3.31 24.58 4.48
N ARG A 250 2.13 24.51 3.86
CA ARG A 250 1.92 24.89 2.45
C ARG A 250 2.29 26.35 2.11
N ARG A 251 2.41 27.22 3.11
CA ARG A 251 2.84 28.63 2.98
C ARG A 251 4.32 28.83 3.28
N TRP A 252 5.02 27.80 3.75
CA TRP A 252 6.45 27.91 4.03
C TRP A 252 7.27 28.02 2.74
N PRO A 253 8.47 28.62 2.80
CA PRO A 253 9.44 28.53 1.72
C PRO A 253 9.69 27.08 1.29
N LEU A 254 9.85 26.85 -0.01
CA LEU A 254 9.96 25.51 -0.59
C LEU A 254 11.02 24.61 0.09
N PRO A 255 12.23 25.08 0.44
CA PRO A 255 13.22 24.23 1.11
C PRO A 255 12.73 23.74 2.48
N LEU A 256 12.10 24.59 3.28
CA LEU A 256 11.59 24.24 4.61
C LEU A 256 10.40 23.29 4.52
N ALA A 257 9.51 23.52 3.55
CA ALA A 257 8.35 22.67 3.33
C ALA A 257 8.75 21.25 2.87
N ARG A 258 9.80 21.14 2.04
CA ARG A 258 10.42 19.86 1.67
C ARG A 258 11.14 19.20 2.83
N ALA A 259 11.90 19.95 3.61
CA ALA A 259 12.57 19.43 4.81
C ALA A 259 11.55 18.87 5.82
N TRP A 260 10.41 19.55 6.00
CA TRP A 260 9.29 19.03 6.79
C TRP A 260 8.71 17.74 6.21
N ALA A 261 8.39 17.71 4.92
CA ALA A 261 7.76 16.55 4.28
C ALA A 261 8.68 15.31 4.28
N LEU A 262 9.94 15.49 3.91
CA LEU A 262 10.93 14.40 3.83
C LEU A 262 11.46 14.03 5.20
N GLY A 263 11.76 15.00 6.07
CA GLY A 263 12.17 14.74 7.45
C GLY A 263 11.09 14.00 8.24
N GLY A 264 9.83 14.43 8.11
CA GLY A 264 8.69 13.79 8.78
C GLY A 264 8.39 12.37 8.30
N THR A 265 8.89 11.96 7.13
CA THR A 265 8.73 10.60 6.60
C THR A 265 9.98 9.74 6.81
N ILE A 266 11.17 10.28 6.55
CA ILE A 266 12.46 9.57 6.61
C ILE A 266 12.95 9.40 8.05
N LEU A 267 12.87 10.42 8.91
CA LEU A 267 13.38 10.28 10.29
C LEU A 267 12.67 9.18 11.09
N PRO A 268 11.33 9.05 11.06
CA PRO A 268 10.66 7.94 11.75
C PRO A 268 10.65 6.64 10.95
N SER A 269 11.16 6.61 9.72
CA SER A 269 11.10 5.43 8.85
C SER A 269 11.70 4.15 9.44
N PRO A 270 12.71 4.17 10.35
CA PRO A 270 13.20 2.94 10.98
C PRO A 270 12.12 2.10 11.66
N LEU A 271 11.07 2.76 12.16
CA LEU A 271 9.90 2.11 12.77
C LEU A 271 9.12 1.22 11.78
N PHE A 272 9.24 1.47 10.47
CA PHE A 272 8.59 0.69 9.43
C PHE A 272 9.57 -0.06 8.54
N THR A 273 10.74 0.51 8.24
CA THR A 273 11.75 -0.13 7.38
C THR A 273 12.39 -1.34 8.06
N GLU A 274 12.52 -1.35 9.40
CA GLU A 274 13.05 -2.52 10.11
C GLU A 274 12.13 -3.75 9.97
N PRO A 275 10.80 -3.67 10.24
CA PRO A 275 9.86 -4.74 9.89
C PRO A 275 9.95 -5.16 8.42
N MET A 276 10.02 -4.21 7.48
CA MET A 276 10.13 -4.50 6.05
C MET A 276 11.40 -5.29 5.70
N LEU A 277 12.56 -4.91 6.23
CA LEU A 277 13.81 -5.65 6.00
C LEU A 277 13.75 -7.07 6.58
N ARG A 278 13.12 -7.26 7.74
CA ARG A 278 12.97 -8.59 8.36
C ARG A 278 12.01 -9.49 7.60
N MET A 279 10.86 -8.96 7.15
CA MET A 279 9.90 -9.73 6.36
C MET A 279 10.49 -10.22 5.02
N PHE A 280 11.43 -9.48 4.44
CA PHE A 280 12.00 -9.79 3.13
C PHE A 280 13.43 -10.38 3.21
N ALA A 281 13.96 -10.63 4.42
CA ALA A 281 15.35 -11.05 4.60
C ALA A 281 15.68 -12.35 3.83
N GLU A 282 14.75 -13.31 3.80
CA GLU A 282 14.92 -14.61 3.12
C GLU A 282 15.17 -14.51 1.61
N LEU A 283 14.89 -13.36 0.98
CA LEU A 283 15.17 -13.17 -0.45
C LEU A 283 16.66 -12.94 -0.76
N VAL A 284 17.48 -12.69 0.27
CA VAL A 284 18.89 -12.33 0.14
C VAL A 284 19.81 -13.10 1.09
N THR A 285 19.28 -14.06 1.85
CA THR A 285 20.00 -14.94 2.78
C THR A 285 19.74 -16.39 2.42
#